data_AF-A0A9E2L2U9-F1
#
_entry.id   AF-A0A9E2L2U9-F1
#
_cell.length_a   1.000
_cell.length_b   1.000
_cell.length_c   1.000
_cell.angle_alpha   90.00
_cell.angle_beta   90.00
_cell.angle_gamma   90.00
#
_symmetry.space_group_name_H-M   'P 1'
#
loop_
_entity.id
_entity.type
_entity.pdbx_description
1 polymer ?
#
loop_
_entity_poly.entity_id
_entity_poly.type
_entity_poly.pdbx_seq_one_letter_code
_entity_poly.pdbx_strand_id
1 'polypeptide(L)'
;MDQVIESLLLSYITAQLEEFTTDDVVAYAKKCLKNSGIPVLRSEIENFLQTNGSVFQMGENTYISRGAVFTNVFFNIKLSAREIAGKYLIHGHRCMPFVRPDISCGRIDFKYKGKLLSHKIVTLPVNEAVDYFFLYGEEYALQIILSDPANENNGMSQEDTSIQNVNLMATDLSPLFEDVTIKKSDYLQGTISNWSLSFVDLYPLVNKKENPFRKNAKDTEREIWFSDFEKALIKSFTEQGPCGSIEEQLALTYFENPHTLYKKYAGSIEEAILRSKVIGIESYGVETRLWKKNQDIPAVGPWMFGQEENTVIPEKSKKTPIRESVPFVLPRIVLDSWITDGLFNKKDNEEEILNFIETDWDITSGIKRREVQGFIRGRRLALEARYNWFADFERGNIRKALLDLYMKEFHLVKDLEIADAQLDFFPQHSLVVLTQLLSHTQYMLEALLYQEHISQEDLKTIQLSIEGMQYNFDEVETELRLALKKFEKKRFVVINSHNKEKK
;
A
#
# COMPACT_ATOMS: atom_id res chain seq x y z
N MET A 1 13.48 -7.06 4.73
CA MET A 1 13.99 -8.41 4.34
C MET A 1 15.24 -8.19 3.47
N ASP A 2 16.13 -9.16 3.27
CA ASP A 2 17.23 -8.97 2.30
C ASP A 2 16.65 -8.83 0.87
N GLN A 3 17.05 -7.80 0.12
CA GLN A 3 16.52 -7.51 -1.22
C GLN A 3 16.66 -8.68 -2.20
N VAL A 4 17.70 -9.50 -2.04
CA VAL A 4 17.90 -10.70 -2.86
C VAL A 4 16.82 -11.74 -2.55
N ILE A 5 16.44 -11.88 -1.29
CA ILE A 5 15.35 -12.77 -0.88
C ILE A 5 14.03 -12.22 -1.43
N GLU A 6 13.76 -10.94 -1.25
CA GLU A 6 12.51 -10.33 -1.71
C GLU A 6 12.29 -10.47 -3.22
N SER A 7 13.30 -10.16 -4.03
CA SER A 7 13.25 -10.35 -5.48
C SER A 7 13.00 -11.81 -5.87
N LEU A 8 13.64 -12.74 -5.16
CA LEU A 8 13.43 -14.18 -5.33
C LEU A 8 11.98 -14.59 -4.97
N LEU A 9 11.43 -14.06 -3.88
CA LEU A 9 10.06 -14.35 -3.44
C LEU A 9 9.03 -13.76 -4.39
N LEU A 10 9.24 -12.53 -4.89
CA LEU A 10 8.40 -11.93 -5.93
C LEU A 10 8.42 -12.77 -7.22
N SER A 11 9.59 -13.25 -7.62
CA SER A 11 9.71 -14.17 -8.76
C SER A 11 8.93 -15.47 -8.55
N TYR A 12 8.91 -16.01 -7.33
CA TYR A 12 8.08 -17.17 -7.00
C TYR A 12 6.59 -16.85 -7.12
N ILE A 13 6.13 -15.78 -6.45
CA ILE A 13 4.72 -15.38 -6.40
C ILE A 13 4.17 -15.10 -7.80
N THR A 14 4.93 -14.36 -8.61
CA THR A 14 4.51 -13.96 -9.96
C THR A 14 4.43 -15.13 -10.94
N ALA A 15 5.12 -16.23 -10.68
CA ALA A 15 5.07 -17.45 -11.48
C ALA A 15 3.97 -18.43 -11.03
N GLN A 16 3.46 -18.27 -9.80
CA GLN A 16 2.56 -19.24 -9.19
C GLN A 16 1.11 -19.00 -9.59
N LEU A 17 0.46 -20.01 -10.18
CA LEU A 17 -0.94 -19.96 -10.64
C LEU A 17 -1.90 -20.80 -9.79
N GLU A 18 -1.37 -21.54 -8.81
CA GLU A 18 -2.14 -22.37 -7.87
C GLU A 18 -1.96 -21.85 -6.45
N GLU A 19 -2.86 -22.26 -5.55
CA GLU A 19 -2.72 -21.98 -4.12
C GLU A 19 -1.38 -22.53 -3.58
N PHE A 20 -0.80 -21.83 -2.62
CA PHE A 20 0.47 -22.21 -2.00
C PHE A 20 0.49 -21.83 -0.52
N THR A 21 1.42 -22.43 0.21
CA THR A 21 1.60 -22.21 1.65
C THR A 21 2.92 -21.50 1.95
N THR A 22 3.06 -20.97 3.16
CA THR A 22 4.35 -20.46 3.64
C THR A 22 5.44 -21.53 3.55
N ASP A 23 5.11 -22.80 3.81
CA ASP A 23 6.09 -23.89 3.79
C ASP A 23 6.64 -24.14 2.38
N ASP A 24 5.81 -23.97 1.34
CA ASP A 24 6.24 -24.05 -0.05
C ASP A 24 7.24 -22.93 -0.39
N VAL A 25 6.95 -21.70 0.07
CA VAL A 25 7.80 -20.52 -0.14
C VAL A 25 9.12 -20.65 0.63
N VAL A 26 9.09 -21.12 1.87
CA VAL A 26 10.28 -21.41 2.69
C VAL A 26 11.15 -22.47 2.03
N ALA A 27 10.55 -23.55 1.54
CA ALA A 27 11.27 -24.61 0.83
C ALA A 27 11.93 -24.09 -0.44
N TYR A 28 11.22 -23.25 -1.20
CA TYR A 28 11.75 -22.59 -2.39
C TYR A 28 12.94 -21.67 -2.06
N ALA A 29 12.78 -20.77 -1.09
CA ALA A 29 13.84 -19.86 -0.66
C ALA A 29 15.09 -20.60 -0.17
N LYS A 30 14.92 -21.63 0.68
CA LYS A 30 16.04 -22.47 1.16
C LYS A 30 16.77 -23.19 0.03
N LYS A 31 16.02 -23.65 -0.99
CA LYS A 31 16.60 -24.31 -2.16
C LYS A 31 17.46 -23.35 -2.98
N CYS A 32 16.98 -22.13 -3.24
CA CYS A 32 17.71 -21.14 -4.02
C CYS A 32 18.91 -20.53 -3.26
N LEU A 33 18.83 -20.43 -1.93
CA LEU A 33 19.84 -19.80 -1.08
C LEU A 33 20.79 -20.80 -0.40
N LYS A 34 20.74 -22.08 -0.80
CA LYS A 34 21.53 -23.16 -0.16
C LYS A 34 23.04 -22.85 -0.05
N ASN A 35 23.59 -22.11 -1.00
CA ASN A 35 25.03 -21.79 -1.07
C ASN A 35 25.36 -20.33 -0.72
N SER A 36 24.37 -19.48 -0.43
CA SER A 36 24.61 -18.06 -0.15
C SER A 36 24.95 -17.79 1.32
N GLY A 37 24.73 -18.74 2.22
CA GLY A 37 24.90 -18.55 3.66
C GLY A 37 23.85 -17.62 4.29
N ILE A 38 22.84 -17.20 3.52
CA ILE A 38 21.78 -16.32 3.98
C ILE A 38 20.72 -17.16 4.72
N PRO A 39 20.45 -16.90 6.00
CA PRO A 39 19.43 -17.64 6.74
C PRO A 39 18.03 -17.27 6.23
N VAL A 40 17.18 -18.28 6.02
CA VAL A 40 15.77 -18.09 5.65
C VAL A 40 14.92 -18.29 6.90
N LEU A 41 14.34 -17.20 7.39
CA LEU A 41 13.43 -17.22 8.55
C LEU A 41 11.98 -17.35 8.08
N ARG A 42 11.25 -18.30 8.67
CA ARG A 42 9.83 -18.52 8.35
C ARG A 42 8.99 -17.28 8.64
N SER A 43 9.21 -16.64 9.79
CA SER A 43 8.49 -15.43 10.20
C SER A 43 8.69 -14.24 9.25
N GLU A 44 9.87 -14.12 8.62
CA GLU A 44 10.11 -13.07 7.62
C GLU A 44 9.29 -13.34 6.34
N ILE A 45 9.19 -14.61 5.93
CA ILE A 45 8.35 -15.00 4.80
C ILE A 45 6.87 -14.82 5.11
N GLU A 46 6.41 -15.19 6.31
CA GLU A 46 5.03 -14.98 6.74
C GLU A 46 4.66 -13.49 6.71
N ASN A 47 5.50 -12.64 7.31
CA ASN A 47 5.31 -11.19 7.27
C ASN A 47 5.29 -10.67 5.83
N PHE A 48 6.23 -11.09 5.00
CA PHE A 48 6.27 -10.71 3.59
C PHE A 48 5.00 -11.11 2.85
N LEU A 49 4.50 -12.33 3.02
CA LEU A 49 3.26 -12.78 2.38
C LEU A 49 2.03 -12.01 2.91
N GLN A 50 2.01 -11.62 4.18
CA GLN A 50 0.91 -10.86 4.77
C GLN A 50 0.88 -9.40 4.31
N THR A 51 2.04 -8.80 4.02
CA THR A 51 2.14 -7.39 3.64
C THR A 51 2.30 -7.17 2.14
N ASN A 52 2.57 -8.22 1.35
CA ASN A 52 2.84 -8.07 -0.08
C ASN A 52 1.54 -7.95 -0.88
N GLY A 53 1.36 -6.82 -1.56
CA GLY A 53 0.21 -6.55 -2.41
C GLY A 53 0.08 -7.45 -3.65
N SER A 54 0.92 -8.47 -3.87
CA SER A 54 0.81 -9.42 -4.99
C SER A 54 0.10 -10.72 -4.63
N VAL A 55 -0.34 -10.90 -3.39
CA VAL A 55 -1.00 -12.12 -2.91
C VAL A 55 -2.29 -11.81 -2.18
N PHE A 56 -3.21 -12.78 -2.19
CA PHE A 56 -4.38 -12.79 -1.32
C PHE A 56 -4.24 -13.93 -0.32
N GLN A 57 -4.67 -13.69 0.91
CA GLN A 57 -4.78 -14.73 1.92
C GLN A 57 -6.14 -15.45 1.77
N MET A 58 -6.11 -16.77 1.63
CA MET A 58 -7.31 -17.62 1.50
C MET A 58 -7.73 -18.23 2.84
N GLY A 59 -6.78 -18.43 3.76
CA GLY A 59 -7.01 -19.07 5.05
C GLY A 59 -5.77 -19.02 5.95
N GLU A 60 -5.77 -19.82 7.01
CA GLU A 60 -4.57 -19.99 7.85
C GLU A 60 -3.44 -20.61 7.01
N ASN A 61 -2.39 -19.82 6.75
CA ASN A 61 -1.19 -20.26 6.04
C ASN A 61 -1.39 -20.66 4.56
N THR A 62 -2.50 -20.24 3.93
CA THR A 62 -2.78 -20.50 2.51
C THR A 62 -2.98 -19.20 1.75
N TYR A 63 -2.30 -19.09 0.61
CA TYR A 63 -2.23 -17.89 -0.22
C TYR A 63 -2.47 -18.23 -1.69
N ILE A 64 -2.94 -17.24 -2.44
CA ILE A 64 -3.04 -17.29 -3.89
C ILE A 64 -2.47 -16.00 -4.48
N SER A 65 -1.76 -16.09 -5.60
CA SER A 65 -1.20 -14.90 -6.24
C SER A 65 -2.30 -14.08 -6.93
N ARG A 66 -2.13 -12.77 -7.02
CA ARG A 66 -2.98 -11.92 -7.89
C ARG A 66 -2.91 -12.37 -9.34
N GLY A 67 -1.77 -12.88 -9.79
CA GLY A 67 -1.62 -13.45 -11.12
C GLY A 67 -2.54 -14.63 -11.39
N ALA A 68 -2.68 -15.54 -10.43
CA ALA A 68 -3.63 -16.66 -10.52
C ALA A 68 -5.08 -16.18 -10.60
N VAL A 69 -5.43 -15.14 -9.84
CA VAL A 69 -6.81 -14.61 -9.77
C VAL A 69 -7.17 -13.78 -11.00
N PHE A 70 -6.26 -12.94 -11.51
CA PHE A 70 -6.56 -11.97 -12.56
C PHE A 70 -6.18 -12.42 -13.97
N THR A 71 -5.38 -13.48 -14.14
CA THR A 71 -5.12 -14.00 -15.50
C THR A 71 -6.42 -14.52 -16.12
N ASN A 72 -6.67 -14.14 -17.38
CA ASN A 72 -7.90 -14.42 -18.15
C ASN A 72 -9.19 -13.77 -17.64
N VAL A 73 -9.14 -12.87 -16.66
CA VAL A 73 -10.34 -12.09 -16.26
C VAL A 73 -10.57 -10.91 -17.20
N PHE A 74 -11.83 -10.47 -17.26
CA PHE A 74 -12.26 -9.37 -18.13
C PHE A 74 -12.52 -8.11 -17.32
N PHE A 75 -12.11 -6.97 -17.88
CA PHE A 75 -12.50 -5.64 -17.42
C PHE A 75 -12.73 -4.72 -18.62
N ASN A 76 -13.43 -3.61 -18.42
CA ASN A 76 -13.80 -2.73 -19.51
C ASN A 76 -13.21 -1.33 -19.30
N ILE A 77 -12.73 -0.74 -20.38
CA ILE A 77 -12.14 0.60 -20.47
C ILE A 77 -13.04 1.47 -21.35
N LYS A 78 -13.28 2.70 -20.91
CA LYS A 78 -14.08 3.67 -21.66
C LYS A 78 -13.19 4.80 -22.19
N LEU A 79 -13.00 4.85 -23.51
CA LEU A 79 -12.17 5.87 -24.13
C LEU A 79 -12.80 7.26 -23.98
N SER A 80 -11.95 8.26 -23.71
CA SER A 80 -12.32 9.67 -23.75
C SER A 80 -12.55 10.13 -25.20
N ALA A 81 -13.16 11.30 -25.35
CA ALA A 81 -13.33 11.91 -26.68
C ALA A 81 -11.99 12.21 -27.36
N ARG A 82 -10.96 12.55 -26.56
CA ARG A 82 -9.61 12.86 -27.04
C ARG A 82 -8.89 11.61 -27.53
N GLU A 83 -8.97 10.53 -26.76
CA GLU A 83 -8.42 9.21 -27.11
C GLU A 83 -9.03 8.65 -28.41
N ILE A 84 -10.35 8.79 -28.58
CA ILE A 84 -11.04 8.41 -29.83
C ILE A 84 -10.55 9.25 -31.01
N ALA A 85 -10.45 10.57 -30.85
CA ALA A 85 -9.99 11.46 -31.90
C ALA A 85 -8.52 11.22 -32.29
N GLY A 86 -7.67 10.98 -31.29
CA GLY A 86 -6.23 10.74 -31.45
C GLY A 86 -5.85 9.28 -31.72
N LYS A 87 -6.82 8.35 -31.68
CA LYS A 87 -6.64 6.90 -31.82
C LYS A 87 -5.55 6.36 -30.89
N TYR A 88 -5.66 6.66 -29.61
CA TYR A 88 -4.74 6.14 -28.59
C TYR A 88 -5.45 5.84 -27.28
N LEU A 89 -4.79 5.08 -26.43
CA LEU A 89 -5.20 4.81 -25.05
C LEU A 89 -4.13 5.32 -24.10
N ILE A 90 -4.49 6.25 -23.21
CA ILE A 90 -3.66 6.63 -22.06
C ILE A 90 -3.89 5.60 -20.96
N HIS A 91 -2.83 5.01 -20.43
CA HIS A 91 -2.93 3.86 -19.55
C HIS A 91 -3.48 4.23 -18.17
N GLY A 92 -2.88 5.22 -17.51
CA GLY A 92 -3.34 5.75 -16.22
C GLY A 92 -3.73 4.65 -15.21
N HIS A 93 -4.89 4.81 -14.57
CA HIS A 93 -5.46 3.82 -13.66
C HIS A 93 -6.33 2.76 -14.35
N ARG A 94 -6.43 2.73 -15.70
CA ARG A 94 -7.46 1.96 -16.43
C ARG A 94 -7.36 0.45 -16.26
N CYS A 95 -6.17 -0.04 -15.90
CA CYS A 95 -5.90 -1.45 -15.67
C CYS A 95 -5.85 -1.82 -14.18
N MET A 96 -5.99 -0.87 -13.26
CA MET A 96 -6.09 -1.14 -11.83
C MET A 96 -7.40 -1.90 -11.53
N PRO A 97 -7.41 -2.97 -10.72
CA PRO A 97 -6.30 -3.60 -10.00
C PRO A 97 -5.73 -4.86 -10.70
N PHE A 98 -6.02 -5.03 -12.00
CA PHE A 98 -5.84 -6.29 -12.71
C PHE A 98 -4.42 -6.57 -13.16
N VAL A 99 -3.57 -5.54 -13.24
CA VAL A 99 -2.16 -5.68 -13.59
C VAL A 99 -1.30 -5.71 -12.33
N ARG A 100 0.01 -5.88 -12.50
CA ARG A 100 0.96 -5.86 -11.40
C ARG A 100 1.06 -4.45 -10.78
N PRO A 101 0.97 -4.32 -9.44
CA PRO A 101 1.07 -3.04 -8.74
C PRO A 101 2.45 -2.38 -8.88
N ASP A 102 3.51 -3.17 -9.08
CA ASP A 102 4.88 -2.70 -9.13
C ASP A 102 5.33 -2.25 -10.55
N ILE A 103 4.47 -2.42 -11.56
CA ILE A 103 4.76 -2.00 -12.93
C ILE A 103 4.16 -0.62 -13.17
N SER A 104 5.01 0.34 -13.56
CA SER A 104 4.57 1.67 -14.00
C SER A 104 3.49 1.53 -15.09
N CYS A 105 2.38 2.25 -14.95
CA CYS A 105 1.27 2.16 -15.88
C CYS A 105 1.67 2.48 -17.33
N GLY A 106 2.66 3.36 -17.53
CA GLY A 106 3.23 3.67 -18.86
C GLY A 106 3.96 2.50 -19.52
N ARG A 107 4.22 1.40 -18.79
CA ARG A 107 4.90 0.18 -19.28
C ARG A 107 3.96 -1.00 -19.51
N ILE A 108 2.64 -0.80 -19.41
CA ILE A 108 1.65 -1.83 -19.71
C ILE A 108 1.59 -2.06 -21.22
N ASP A 109 1.67 -3.31 -21.64
CA ASP A 109 1.73 -3.71 -23.04
C ASP A 109 0.38 -4.25 -23.50
N PHE A 110 -0.20 -3.60 -24.51
CA PHE A 110 -1.50 -3.97 -25.06
C PHE A 110 -1.38 -4.74 -26.37
N LYS A 111 -2.24 -5.73 -26.54
CA LYS A 111 -2.31 -6.57 -27.73
C LYS A 111 -3.66 -6.47 -28.41
N TYR A 112 -3.66 -6.59 -29.73
CA TYR A 112 -4.89 -6.71 -30.52
C TYR A 112 -4.70 -7.77 -31.59
N LYS A 113 -5.64 -8.74 -31.64
CA LYS A 113 -5.54 -9.92 -32.53
C LYS A 113 -4.18 -10.65 -32.44
N GLY A 114 -3.66 -10.77 -31.21
CA GLY A 114 -2.39 -11.44 -30.92
C GLY A 114 -1.12 -10.65 -31.28
N LYS A 115 -1.24 -9.41 -31.77
CA LYS A 115 -0.10 -8.54 -32.07
C LYS A 115 0.04 -7.46 -31.01
N LEU A 116 1.27 -7.21 -30.58
CA LEU A 116 1.60 -6.09 -29.70
C LEU A 116 1.33 -4.76 -30.43
N LEU A 117 0.61 -3.87 -29.78
CA LEU A 117 0.36 -2.51 -30.26
C LEU A 117 1.58 -1.64 -29.92
N SER A 118 1.91 -0.70 -30.81
CA SER A 118 3.05 0.20 -30.60
C SER A 118 2.70 1.28 -29.58
N HIS A 119 3.70 1.65 -28.77
CA HIS A 119 3.63 2.81 -27.89
C HIS A 119 3.86 4.11 -28.66
N LYS A 120 3.26 5.20 -28.18
CA LYS A 120 3.52 6.57 -28.63
C LYS A 120 3.45 7.56 -27.47
N ILE A 121 4.20 8.65 -27.59
CA ILE A 121 4.20 9.72 -26.59
C ILE A 121 3.08 10.71 -26.91
N VAL A 122 2.30 11.06 -25.90
CA VAL A 122 1.23 12.09 -25.99
C VAL A 122 1.52 13.19 -24.98
N THR A 123 1.50 14.44 -25.45
CA THR A 123 1.64 15.62 -24.59
C THR A 123 0.27 16.14 -24.18
N LEU A 124 0.07 16.34 -22.88
CA LEU A 124 -1.18 16.85 -22.29
C LEU A 124 -0.91 17.97 -21.29
N PRO A 125 -1.86 18.91 -21.12
CA PRO A 125 -1.90 19.75 -19.94
C PRO A 125 -1.98 18.91 -18.66
N VAL A 126 -1.28 19.32 -17.60
CA VAL A 126 -1.23 18.57 -16.32
C VAL A 126 -2.63 18.35 -15.74
N ASN A 127 -3.49 19.36 -15.77
CA ASN A 127 -4.86 19.26 -15.29
C ASN A 127 -5.70 18.22 -16.04
N GLU A 128 -5.46 18.02 -17.34
CA GLU A 128 -6.10 16.94 -18.10
C GLU A 128 -5.45 15.58 -17.82
N ALA A 129 -4.14 15.55 -17.54
CA ALA A 129 -3.43 14.31 -17.24
C ALA A 129 -3.92 13.70 -15.93
N VAL A 130 -4.12 14.50 -14.87
CA VAL A 130 -4.56 14.05 -13.55
C VAL A 130 -5.88 13.25 -13.60
N ASP A 131 -6.79 13.57 -14.52
CA ASP A 131 -8.04 12.82 -14.74
C ASP A 131 -7.80 11.34 -15.12
N TYR A 132 -6.64 10.99 -15.68
CA TYR A 132 -6.30 9.60 -16.00
C TYR A 132 -5.66 8.87 -14.81
N PHE A 133 -5.35 9.56 -13.71
CA PHE A 133 -4.59 9.03 -12.58
C PHE A 133 -5.31 9.19 -11.24
N PHE A 134 -6.53 9.73 -11.22
CA PHE A 134 -7.24 10.05 -9.98
C PHE A 134 -7.43 8.86 -9.00
N LEU A 135 -7.50 7.60 -9.48
CA LEU A 135 -7.57 6.42 -8.60
C LEU A 135 -6.27 6.11 -7.85
N TYR A 136 -5.15 6.74 -8.21
CA TYR A 136 -3.93 6.67 -7.41
C TYR A 136 -3.94 7.65 -6.23
N GLY A 137 -4.95 8.52 -6.11
CA GLY A 137 -4.97 9.59 -5.11
C GLY A 137 -4.28 10.86 -5.60
N GLU A 138 -4.76 12.02 -5.15
CA GLU A 138 -4.20 13.33 -5.52
C GLU A 138 -2.74 13.47 -5.07
N GLU A 139 -2.40 12.82 -3.96
CA GLU A 139 -1.09 12.80 -3.33
C GLU A 139 -0.01 12.09 -4.19
N TYR A 140 -0.40 11.10 -5.01
CA TYR A 140 0.54 10.32 -5.84
C TYR A 140 0.41 10.59 -7.34
N ALA A 141 -0.73 11.12 -7.81
CA ALA A 141 -1.02 11.27 -9.24
C ALA A 141 0.07 12.04 -9.99
N LEU A 142 0.53 13.17 -9.45
CA LEU A 142 1.59 13.97 -10.08
C LEU A 142 2.92 13.24 -10.13
N GLN A 143 3.33 12.58 -9.03
CA GLN A 143 4.56 11.80 -9.00
C GLN A 143 4.55 10.71 -10.07
N ILE A 144 3.44 9.96 -10.18
CA ILE A 144 3.30 8.89 -11.17
C ILE A 144 3.36 9.45 -12.60
N ILE A 145 2.70 10.58 -12.85
CA ILE A 145 2.73 11.26 -14.15
C ILE A 145 4.16 11.68 -14.51
N LEU A 146 4.90 12.28 -13.57
CA LEU A 146 6.27 12.75 -13.81
C LEU A 146 7.25 11.58 -13.98
N SER A 147 7.01 10.46 -13.28
CA SER A 147 7.78 9.23 -13.42
C SER A 147 7.38 8.37 -14.64
N ASP A 148 6.47 8.83 -15.49
CA ASP A 148 6.10 8.12 -16.72
C ASP A 148 7.35 7.95 -17.63
N PRO A 149 7.55 6.77 -18.25
CA PRO A 149 8.69 6.52 -19.15
C PRO A 149 8.86 7.56 -20.26
N ALA A 150 7.78 8.22 -20.69
CA ALA A 150 7.85 9.30 -21.68
C ALA A 150 8.62 10.54 -21.19
N ASN A 151 8.88 10.66 -19.88
CA ASN A 151 9.59 11.78 -19.26
C ASN A 151 11.05 11.48 -18.88
N GLU A 152 11.52 10.23 -19.01
CA GLU A 152 12.88 9.81 -18.60
C GLU A 152 14.01 10.70 -19.16
N ASN A 153 13.82 11.28 -20.36
CA ASN A 153 14.82 12.12 -21.03
C ASN A 153 14.60 13.63 -20.87
N ASN A 154 13.50 14.06 -20.24
CA ASN A 154 13.11 15.48 -20.21
C ASN A 154 13.65 16.23 -18.99
N GLY A 155 14.29 15.53 -18.04
CA GLY A 155 14.86 16.15 -16.83
C GLY A 155 13.84 16.93 -16.00
N MET A 156 12.55 16.59 -16.10
CA MET A 156 11.50 17.23 -15.32
C MET A 156 11.62 16.78 -13.86
N SER A 157 12.24 17.60 -13.02
CA SER A 157 12.28 17.39 -11.58
C SER A 157 10.94 17.77 -10.96
N GLN A 158 10.62 17.19 -9.81
CA GLN A 158 9.42 17.54 -9.04
C GLN A 158 9.39 19.03 -8.60
N GLU A 159 10.51 19.74 -8.71
CA GLU A 159 10.68 21.13 -8.27
C GLU A 159 10.21 22.18 -9.31
N ASP A 160 9.93 21.78 -10.56
CA ASP A 160 9.47 22.70 -11.59
C ASP A 160 7.98 23.08 -11.39
N THR A 161 7.76 24.09 -10.54
CA THR A 161 6.44 24.71 -10.30
C THR A 161 5.77 25.30 -11.56
N SER A 162 6.42 25.26 -12.72
CA SER A 162 5.93 25.75 -14.01
C SER A 162 5.54 24.65 -15.01
N ILE A 163 5.49 23.37 -14.63
CA ILE A 163 5.09 22.29 -15.54
C ILE A 163 3.62 22.49 -15.96
N GLN A 164 3.42 23.03 -17.15
CA GLN A 164 2.08 23.20 -17.74
C GLN A 164 1.66 21.96 -18.53
N ASN A 165 2.61 21.25 -19.13
CA ASN A 165 2.38 20.08 -19.96
C ASN A 165 3.30 18.94 -19.54
N VAL A 166 2.78 17.72 -19.65
CA VAL A 166 3.47 16.46 -19.36
C VAL A 166 3.40 15.54 -20.57
N ASN A 167 4.42 14.69 -20.71
CA ASN A 167 4.41 13.62 -21.71
C ASN A 167 3.99 12.33 -21.02
N LEU A 168 3.06 11.61 -21.65
CA LEU A 168 2.59 10.31 -21.17
C LEU A 168 2.80 9.25 -22.25
N MET A 169 3.17 8.06 -21.81
CA MET A 169 3.14 6.89 -22.68
C MET A 169 1.69 6.47 -22.94
N ALA A 170 1.36 6.29 -24.21
CA ALA A 170 0.05 5.83 -24.66
C ALA A 170 0.20 4.72 -25.69
N THR A 171 -0.78 3.82 -25.74
CA THR A 171 -0.85 2.80 -26.79
C THR A 171 -1.49 3.37 -28.05
N ASP A 172 -0.87 3.16 -29.21
CA ASP A 172 -1.47 3.47 -30.50
C ASP A 172 -2.59 2.48 -30.85
N LEU A 173 -3.82 2.99 -30.91
CA LEU A 173 -5.00 2.20 -31.26
C LEU A 173 -5.32 2.24 -32.75
N SER A 174 -4.50 2.90 -33.59
CA SER A 174 -4.73 3.00 -35.03
C SER A 174 -5.10 1.65 -35.70
N PRO A 175 -4.40 0.53 -35.43
CA PRO A 175 -4.76 -0.77 -35.99
C PRO A 175 -6.16 -1.25 -35.62
N LEU A 176 -6.66 -0.89 -34.44
CA LEU A 176 -7.99 -1.25 -34.00
C LEU A 176 -9.05 -0.40 -34.72
N PHE A 177 -8.79 0.89 -34.90
CA PHE A 177 -9.68 1.82 -35.61
C PHE A 177 -9.77 1.59 -37.12
N GLU A 178 -8.81 0.87 -37.71
CA GLU A 178 -8.88 0.41 -39.11
C GLU A 178 -9.95 -0.68 -39.30
N ASP A 179 -10.10 -1.57 -38.31
CA ASP A 179 -11.07 -2.66 -38.36
C ASP A 179 -12.47 -2.24 -37.91
N VAL A 180 -12.56 -1.34 -36.93
CA VAL A 180 -13.79 -1.03 -36.21
C VAL A 180 -13.89 0.46 -35.87
N THR A 181 -15.02 1.07 -36.22
CA THR A 181 -15.33 2.43 -35.75
C THR A 181 -15.83 2.42 -34.31
N ILE A 182 -15.00 2.88 -33.38
CA ILE A 182 -15.36 3.08 -31.98
C ILE A 182 -16.00 4.45 -31.77
N LYS A 183 -17.09 4.47 -31.01
CA LYS A 183 -17.79 5.69 -30.55
C LYS A 183 -17.65 5.85 -29.03
N LYS A 184 -17.97 7.05 -28.52
CA LYS A 184 -17.94 7.38 -27.08
C LYS A 184 -18.84 6.48 -26.20
N SER A 185 -19.85 5.85 -26.80
CA SER A 185 -20.75 4.90 -26.11
C SER A 185 -20.22 3.47 -26.05
N ASP A 186 -19.11 3.19 -26.75
CA ASP A 186 -18.51 1.87 -26.83
C ASP A 186 -17.42 1.71 -25.77
N TYR A 187 -17.01 0.46 -25.56
CA TYR A 187 -16.00 0.10 -24.57
C TYR A 187 -14.92 -0.75 -25.25
N LEU A 188 -13.73 -0.73 -24.68
CA LEU A 188 -12.70 -1.73 -24.94
C LEU A 188 -12.73 -2.73 -23.78
N GLN A 189 -12.86 -4.01 -24.08
CA GLN A 189 -12.64 -5.07 -23.11
C GLN A 189 -11.17 -5.42 -23.07
N GLY A 190 -10.57 -5.31 -21.90
CA GLY A 190 -9.25 -5.85 -21.59
C GLY A 190 -9.36 -7.26 -21.01
N THR A 191 -8.46 -8.13 -21.44
CA THR A 191 -8.24 -9.45 -20.85
C THR A 191 -6.77 -9.58 -20.48
N ILE A 192 -6.45 -9.91 -19.24
CA ILE A 192 -5.06 -10.13 -18.83
C ILE A 192 -4.57 -11.46 -19.41
N SER A 193 -3.70 -11.43 -20.41
CA SER A 193 -3.14 -12.66 -20.99
C SER A 193 -1.84 -13.09 -20.37
N ASN A 194 -1.12 -12.17 -19.73
CA ASN A 194 0.03 -12.50 -18.91
C ASN A 194 0.16 -11.46 -17.79
N TRP A 195 -0.20 -11.85 -16.57
CA TRP A 195 -0.11 -10.96 -15.42
C TRP A 195 1.33 -10.60 -15.05
N SER A 196 2.27 -11.56 -15.12
CA SER A 196 3.66 -11.31 -14.73
C SER A 196 4.37 -10.31 -15.65
N LEU A 197 3.96 -10.23 -16.91
CA LEU A 197 4.47 -9.27 -17.90
C LEU A 197 3.52 -8.07 -18.13
N SER A 198 2.41 -7.96 -17.39
CA SER A 198 1.37 -6.94 -17.62
C SER A 198 0.88 -6.85 -19.06
N PHE A 199 0.64 -7.99 -19.71
CA PHE A 199 0.06 -8.05 -21.05
C PHE A 199 -1.47 -8.07 -21.02
N VAL A 200 -2.07 -7.16 -21.77
CA VAL A 200 -3.53 -7.00 -21.87
C VAL A 200 -3.99 -7.14 -23.32
N ASP A 201 -4.83 -8.11 -23.62
CA ASP A 201 -5.50 -8.23 -24.91
C ASP A 201 -6.75 -7.34 -24.95
N LEU A 202 -6.86 -6.52 -26.00
CA LEU A 202 -7.96 -5.60 -26.22
C LEU A 202 -8.98 -6.14 -27.22
N TYR A 203 -10.26 -5.98 -26.90
CA TYR A 203 -11.38 -6.36 -27.76
C TYR A 203 -12.43 -5.23 -27.81
N PRO A 204 -12.79 -4.70 -28.98
CA PRO A 204 -13.82 -3.66 -29.07
C PRO A 204 -15.22 -4.21 -28.79
N LEU A 205 -15.91 -3.65 -27.80
CA LEU A 205 -17.30 -3.93 -27.47
C LEU A 205 -18.22 -2.85 -28.08
N VAL A 206 -18.43 -2.94 -29.39
CA VAL A 206 -19.28 -1.98 -30.12
C VAL A 206 -20.76 -2.20 -29.80
N ASN A 207 -21.42 -1.13 -29.39
CA ASN A 207 -22.84 -1.11 -29.13
C ASN A 207 -23.61 -0.72 -30.39
N LYS A 208 -23.86 -1.70 -31.27
CA LYS A 208 -24.66 -1.52 -32.49
C LYS A 208 -26.14 -1.35 -32.14
N LYS A 209 -26.55 -0.13 -31.78
CA LYS A 209 -27.94 0.24 -31.56
C LYS A 209 -28.53 0.88 -32.80
N GLU A 210 -29.75 0.46 -33.17
CA GLU A 210 -30.57 1.17 -34.16
C GLU A 210 -31.05 2.52 -33.63
N ASN A 211 -31.38 2.59 -32.33
CA ASN A 211 -31.78 3.83 -31.65
C ASN A 211 -30.89 4.10 -30.43
N PRO A 212 -30.12 5.20 -30.40
CA PRO A 212 -29.19 5.51 -29.31
C PRO A 212 -29.88 5.80 -27.98
N PHE A 213 -31.18 6.15 -27.99
CA PHE A 213 -31.97 6.49 -26.79
C PHE A 213 -32.67 5.28 -26.16
N ARG A 214 -32.62 4.09 -26.78
CA ARG A 214 -33.19 2.87 -26.20
C ARG A 214 -32.12 2.03 -25.50
N LYS A 215 -32.38 1.63 -24.25
CA LYS A 215 -31.57 0.65 -23.52
C LYS A 215 -31.77 -0.72 -24.14
N ASN A 216 -30.67 -1.41 -24.43
CA ASN A 216 -30.70 -2.83 -24.79
C ASN A 216 -30.27 -3.71 -23.61
N ALA A 217 -30.30 -5.03 -23.78
CA ALA A 217 -29.92 -5.97 -22.73
C ALA A 217 -28.50 -5.74 -22.19
N LYS A 218 -27.55 -5.36 -23.06
CA LYS A 218 -26.14 -5.09 -22.68
C LYS A 218 -26.04 -3.84 -21.80
N ASP A 219 -26.82 -2.80 -22.09
CA ASP A 219 -26.84 -1.62 -21.21
C ASP A 219 -27.51 -1.93 -19.88
N THR A 220 -28.57 -2.75 -19.87
CA THR A 220 -29.21 -3.17 -18.62
C THR A 220 -28.24 -3.97 -17.75
N GLU A 221 -27.48 -4.91 -18.33
CA GLU A 221 -26.44 -5.66 -17.61
C GLU A 221 -25.36 -4.73 -17.05
N ARG A 222 -24.94 -3.71 -17.81
CA ARG A 222 -24.00 -2.69 -17.35
C ARG A 222 -24.53 -1.88 -16.17
N GLU A 223 -25.79 -1.47 -16.24
CA GLU A 223 -26.44 -0.71 -15.16
C GLU A 223 -26.60 -1.54 -13.87
N ILE A 224 -26.89 -2.84 -14.00
CA ILE A 224 -26.89 -3.77 -12.88
C ILE A 224 -25.47 -3.87 -12.29
N TRP A 225 -24.46 -4.04 -13.15
CA TRP A 225 -23.06 -4.14 -12.74
C TRP A 225 -22.60 -2.93 -11.93
N PHE A 226 -22.99 -1.69 -12.29
CA PHE A 226 -22.65 -0.51 -11.49
C PHE A 226 -23.20 -0.58 -10.06
N SER A 227 -24.45 -1.05 -9.90
CA SER A 227 -25.04 -1.23 -8.57
C SER A 227 -24.36 -2.33 -7.78
N ASP A 228 -23.99 -3.43 -8.46
CA ASP A 228 -23.35 -4.56 -7.82
C ASP A 228 -21.91 -4.23 -7.40
N PHE A 229 -21.18 -3.48 -8.22
CA PHE A 229 -19.85 -2.95 -7.90
C PHE A 229 -19.89 -2.01 -6.68
N GLU A 230 -20.86 -1.09 -6.62
CA GLU A 230 -21.04 -0.21 -5.46
C GLU A 230 -21.33 -1.00 -4.17
N LYS A 231 -22.18 -2.03 -4.25
CA LYS A 231 -22.46 -2.92 -3.10
C LYS A 231 -21.22 -3.71 -2.66
N ALA A 232 -20.46 -4.22 -3.62
CA ALA A 232 -19.25 -4.99 -3.36
C ALA A 232 -18.18 -4.13 -2.64
N LEU A 233 -18.00 -2.88 -3.06
CA LEU A 233 -17.12 -1.92 -2.37
C LEU A 233 -17.61 -1.63 -0.94
N ILE A 234 -18.90 -1.36 -0.73
CA ILE A 234 -19.44 -1.11 0.61
C ILE A 234 -19.24 -2.32 1.53
N LYS A 235 -19.38 -3.53 0.98
CA LYS A 235 -19.09 -4.77 1.71
C LYS A 235 -17.61 -4.84 2.09
N SER A 236 -16.71 -4.60 1.14
CA SER A 236 -15.26 -4.54 1.38
C SER A 236 -14.89 -3.51 2.46
N PHE A 237 -15.46 -2.30 2.44
CA PHE A 237 -15.24 -1.29 3.48
C PHE A 237 -15.65 -1.76 4.88
N THR A 238 -16.67 -2.61 4.96
CA THR A 238 -17.18 -3.13 6.23
C THR A 238 -16.33 -4.28 6.75
N GLU A 239 -15.84 -5.15 5.85
CA GLU A 239 -15.11 -6.36 6.20
C GLU A 239 -13.59 -6.13 6.33
N GLN A 240 -13.01 -5.34 5.42
CA GLN A 240 -11.57 -5.10 5.32
C GLN A 240 -11.15 -3.70 5.79
N GLY A 241 -12.10 -2.76 5.88
CA GLY A 241 -11.82 -1.38 6.26
C GLY A 241 -11.18 -0.56 5.12
N PRO A 242 -10.30 0.41 5.44
CA PRO A 242 -9.72 1.31 4.44
C PRO A 242 -8.60 0.68 3.59
N CYS A 243 -8.03 -0.45 4.03
CA CYS A 243 -6.87 -1.10 3.42
C CYS A 243 -5.64 -0.18 3.23
N GLY A 244 -4.57 -0.72 2.65
CA GLY A 244 -3.32 -0.03 2.37
C GLY A 244 -3.38 0.91 1.15
N SER A 245 -4.28 0.71 0.18
CA SER A 245 -4.45 1.61 -0.97
C SER A 245 -5.78 1.43 -1.70
N ILE A 246 -6.16 2.37 -2.57
CA ILE A 246 -7.31 2.22 -3.48
C ILE A 246 -7.16 0.98 -4.37
N GLU A 247 -5.96 0.72 -4.87
CA GLU A 247 -5.68 -0.47 -5.67
C GLU A 247 -5.96 -1.76 -4.88
N GLU A 248 -5.53 -1.81 -3.62
CA GLU A 248 -5.79 -2.97 -2.76
C GLU A 248 -7.29 -3.15 -2.47
N GLN A 249 -8.01 -2.06 -2.16
CA GLN A 249 -9.46 -2.09 -1.97
C GLN A 249 -10.17 -2.66 -3.21
N LEU A 250 -9.77 -2.22 -4.40
CA LEU A 250 -10.30 -2.73 -5.66
C LEU A 250 -9.94 -4.21 -5.85
N ALA A 251 -8.68 -4.58 -5.58
CA ALA A 251 -8.21 -5.96 -5.76
C ALA A 251 -9.01 -6.94 -4.90
N LEU A 252 -9.18 -6.63 -3.61
CA LEU A 252 -9.96 -7.42 -2.67
C LEU A 252 -11.43 -7.48 -3.07
N THR A 253 -12.01 -6.35 -3.49
CA THR A 253 -13.41 -6.29 -3.95
C THR A 253 -13.68 -7.25 -5.10
N TYR A 254 -12.78 -7.33 -6.09
CA TYR A 254 -12.89 -8.26 -7.22
C TYR A 254 -12.63 -9.71 -6.82
N PHE A 255 -11.65 -9.94 -5.95
CA PHE A 255 -11.31 -11.26 -5.43
C PHE A 255 -12.46 -11.89 -4.62
N GLU A 256 -13.15 -11.10 -3.80
CA GLU A 256 -14.29 -11.56 -2.98
C GLU A 256 -15.60 -11.71 -3.78
N ASN A 257 -15.72 -11.05 -4.94
CA ASN A 257 -16.96 -10.99 -5.72
C ASN A 257 -16.80 -11.43 -7.20
N PRO A 258 -16.11 -12.54 -7.51
CA PRO A 258 -15.70 -12.88 -8.87
C PRO A 258 -16.91 -13.13 -9.80
N HIS A 259 -17.94 -13.83 -9.30
CA HIS A 259 -19.13 -14.16 -10.09
C HIS A 259 -20.00 -12.94 -10.42
N THR A 260 -19.88 -11.87 -9.63
CA THR A 260 -20.70 -10.67 -9.77
C THR A 260 -19.99 -9.63 -10.62
N LEU A 261 -18.66 -9.48 -10.45
CA LEU A 261 -17.91 -8.37 -11.04
C LEU A 261 -17.23 -8.71 -12.36
N TYR A 262 -16.84 -9.97 -12.61
CA TYR A 262 -16.26 -10.38 -13.89
C TYR A 262 -17.35 -10.61 -14.94
N LYS A 263 -17.91 -9.51 -15.47
CA LYS A 263 -18.97 -9.53 -16.49
C LYS A 263 -18.49 -9.00 -17.81
N LYS A 264 -18.89 -9.67 -18.90
CA LYS A 264 -18.54 -9.27 -20.26
C LYS A 264 -19.01 -7.84 -20.57
N TYR A 265 -20.22 -7.47 -20.14
CA TYR A 265 -20.80 -6.15 -20.39
C TYR A 265 -20.76 -5.23 -19.14
N ALA A 266 -19.72 -5.36 -18.32
CA ALA A 266 -19.44 -4.44 -17.21
C ALA A 266 -19.22 -2.97 -17.67
N GLY A 267 -19.29 -2.03 -16.73
CA GLY A 267 -18.78 -0.67 -16.93
C GLY A 267 -17.26 -0.63 -16.72
N SER A 268 -16.65 0.57 -16.88
CA SER A 268 -15.30 0.79 -16.35
C SER A 268 -15.37 1.20 -14.88
N ILE A 269 -14.31 0.90 -14.12
CA ILE A 269 -14.20 1.30 -12.71
C ILE A 269 -14.28 2.82 -12.58
N GLU A 270 -13.58 3.56 -13.45
CA GLU A 270 -13.59 5.02 -13.41
C GLU A 270 -15.00 5.59 -13.60
N GLU A 271 -15.75 5.03 -14.56
CA GLU A 271 -17.14 5.43 -14.77
C GLU A 271 -18.01 5.10 -13.57
N ALA A 272 -17.79 3.95 -12.91
CA ALA A 272 -18.54 3.55 -11.73
C ALA A 272 -18.33 4.53 -10.56
N ILE A 273 -17.08 4.87 -10.27
CA ILE A 273 -16.72 5.80 -9.18
C ILE A 273 -17.25 7.21 -9.47
N LEU A 274 -17.03 7.74 -10.67
CA LEU A 274 -17.51 9.08 -11.05
C LEU A 274 -19.04 9.19 -11.03
N ARG A 275 -19.77 8.10 -11.30
CA ARG A 275 -21.23 8.06 -11.26
C ARG A 275 -21.80 7.85 -9.87
N SER A 276 -21.03 7.26 -8.95
CA SER A 276 -21.54 6.91 -7.64
C SER A 276 -21.92 8.17 -6.85
N LYS A 277 -23.07 8.08 -6.18
CA LYS A 277 -23.52 9.10 -5.22
C LYS A 277 -23.20 8.70 -3.78
N VAL A 278 -22.76 7.45 -3.58
CA VAL A 278 -22.56 6.83 -2.28
C VAL A 278 -21.08 6.62 -2.00
N ILE A 279 -20.27 6.40 -3.04
CA ILE A 279 -18.83 6.19 -2.94
C ILE A 279 -18.11 7.42 -3.48
N GLY A 280 -17.05 7.81 -2.76
CA GLY A 280 -16.13 8.88 -3.13
C GLY A 280 -14.69 8.47 -2.87
N ILE A 281 -13.78 9.34 -3.30
CA ILE A 281 -12.38 9.32 -2.85
C ILE A 281 -12.32 10.32 -1.70
N GLU A 282 -12.08 9.81 -0.51
CA GLU A 282 -12.16 10.58 0.73
C GLU A 282 -10.78 10.59 1.40
N SER A 283 -10.50 11.66 2.16
CA SER A 283 -9.24 11.83 2.87
C SER A 283 -9.08 10.80 3.98
N TYR A 284 -7.93 10.13 3.99
CA TYR A 284 -7.49 9.19 5.01
C TYR A 284 -6.10 9.57 5.48
N GLY A 285 -6.05 10.41 6.52
CA GLY A 285 -4.82 11.06 6.96
C GLY A 285 -4.22 11.92 5.86
N VAL A 286 -2.98 11.62 5.45
CA VAL A 286 -2.27 12.33 4.37
C VAL A 286 -2.50 11.74 2.98
N GLU A 287 -3.30 10.68 2.89
CA GLU A 287 -3.62 9.96 1.66
C GLU A 287 -5.13 9.96 1.39
N THR A 288 -5.55 9.29 0.32
CA THR A 288 -6.95 9.09 -0.02
C THR A 288 -7.30 7.62 -0.16
N ARG A 289 -8.57 7.29 0.13
CA ARG A 289 -9.12 5.94 -0.04
C ARG A 289 -10.51 6.02 -0.67
N LEU A 290 -10.96 4.91 -1.26
CA LEU A 290 -12.37 4.77 -1.59
C LEU A 290 -13.16 4.61 -0.30
N TRP A 291 -14.20 5.42 -0.12
CA TRP A 291 -15.07 5.33 1.04
C TRP A 291 -16.49 5.83 0.76
N LYS A 292 -17.34 5.81 1.79
CA LYS A 292 -18.66 6.43 1.75
C LYS A 292 -18.52 7.95 1.62
N LYS A 293 -19.21 8.51 0.64
CA LYS A 293 -19.06 9.89 0.21
C LYS A 293 -19.37 10.88 1.32
N ASN A 294 -18.48 11.86 1.53
CA ASN A 294 -18.55 12.85 2.61
C ASN A 294 -18.62 12.23 4.03
N GLN A 295 -17.97 11.09 4.25
CA GLN A 295 -17.83 10.50 5.57
C GLN A 295 -16.36 10.33 5.91
N ASP A 296 -16.02 10.64 7.16
CA ASP A 296 -14.69 10.38 7.67
C ASP A 296 -14.42 8.87 7.67
N ILE A 297 -13.20 8.52 7.27
CA ILE A 297 -12.70 7.16 7.36
C ILE A 297 -12.11 6.99 8.77
N PRO A 298 -12.65 6.09 9.60
CA PRO A 298 -12.15 5.94 10.96
C PRO A 298 -10.83 5.15 10.97
N ALA A 299 -9.97 5.44 11.94
CA ALA A 299 -8.72 4.70 12.15
C ALA A 299 -8.99 3.28 12.64
N VAL A 300 -10.06 3.14 13.42
CA VAL A 300 -10.46 1.91 14.09
C VAL A 300 -11.87 1.51 13.65
N GLY A 301 -12.09 0.22 13.44
CA GLY A 301 -13.40 -0.28 13.02
C GLY A 301 -13.56 -1.79 13.19
N PRO A 302 -14.76 -2.31 12.86
CA PRO A 302 -15.09 -3.72 13.05
C PRO A 302 -14.13 -4.70 12.36
N TRP A 303 -13.51 -4.28 11.26
CA TRP A 303 -12.51 -5.06 10.51
C TRP A 303 -11.28 -5.44 11.33
N MET A 304 -10.93 -4.69 12.38
CA MET A 304 -9.77 -4.97 13.22
C MET A 304 -9.97 -6.16 14.16
N PHE A 305 -11.23 -6.51 14.46
CA PHE A 305 -11.54 -7.52 15.47
C PHE A 305 -11.82 -8.91 14.88
N GLY A 306 -11.78 -9.03 13.54
CA GLY A 306 -12.23 -10.21 12.82
C GLY A 306 -13.74 -10.44 13.03
N GLN A 307 -14.40 -11.13 12.09
CA GLN A 307 -15.73 -11.64 12.41
C GLN A 307 -15.56 -12.77 13.43
N GLU A 308 -15.89 -12.50 14.70
CA GLU A 308 -16.07 -13.52 15.75
C GLU A 308 -17.30 -14.39 15.41
N GLU A 309 -17.26 -15.14 14.31
CA GLU A 309 -18.19 -16.24 14.10
C GLU A 309 -17.75 -17.45 14.93
N ASN A 310 -18.37 -17.59 16.11
CA ASN A 310 -18.74 -18.86 16.74
C ASN A 310 -17.70 -20.01 16.75
N THR A 311 -16.41 -19.72 16.81
CA THR A 311 -15.44 -20.71 17.27
C THR A 311 -15.35 -20.59 18.78
N VAL A 312 -15.97 -21.57 19.46
CA VAL A 312 -15.64 -21.86 20.86
C VAL A 312 -14.15 -22.16 20.87
N ILE A 313 -13.33 -21.14 21.15
CA ILE A 313 -11.91 -21.29 21.39
C ILE A 313 -11.82 -22.23 22.59
N PRO A 314 -11.28 -23.46 22.45
CA PRO A 314 -11.10 -24.33 23.59
C PRO A 314 -10.15 -23.59 24.54
N GLU A 315 -10.51 -23.42 25.82
CA GLU A 315 -9.69 -22.76 26.85
C GLU A 315 -8.24 -23.30 26.98
N LYS A 316 -7.91 -24.37 26.24
CA LYS A 316 -6.59 -24.99 26.16
C LYS A 316 -5.68 -24.51 25.03
N SER A 317 -6.13 -23.66 24.08
CA SER A 317 -5.23 -23.04 23.08
C SER A 317 -4.52 -21.78 23.59
N LYS A 318 -4.76 -21.34 24.83
CA LYS A 318 -4.05 -20.21 25.46
C LYS A 318 -2.61 -20.52 25.92
N LYS A 319 -2.00 -21.65 25.52
CA LYS A 319 -0.62 -21.97 25.90
C LYS A 319 0.22 -22.61 24.79
N THR A 320 1.01 -21.71 24.17
CA THR A 320 2.42 -21.84 23.71
C THR A 320 2.74 -22.63 22.43
N PRO A 321 3.80 -22.23 21.66
CA PRO A 321 4.99 -21.51 22.13
C PRO A 321 5.29 -20.18 21.42
N ILE A 322 5.20 -19.09 22.19
CA ILE A 322 6.11 -17.95 21.99
C ILE A 322 7.49 -18.45 22.44
N ARG A 323 8.24 -19.04 21.51
CA ARG A 323 9.70 -19.20 21.61
C ARG A 323 10.21 -19.86 20.35
N GLU A 324 10.76 -19.03 19.48
CA GLU A 324 12.05 -19.30 18.83
C GLU A 324 12.76 -17.95 18.60
N SER A 325 13.75 -17.70 19.46
CA SER A 325 14.86 -16.73 19.35
C SER A 325 14.54 -15.22 19.27
N VAL A 326 14.51 -14.63 20.47
CA VAL A 326 14.61 -13.19 20.82
C VAL A 326 13.37 -12.34 20.50
N PRO A 327 12.53 -12.02 21.51
CA PRO A 327 11.43 -11.08 21.37
C PRO A 327 12.01 -9.66 21.44
N PHE A 328 12.47 -9.14 20.31
CA PHE A 328 12.57 -7.68 20.15
C PHE A 328 11.32 -7.23 19.45
N VAL A 329 10.55 -6.39 20.11
CA VAL A 329 9.37 -5.76 19.51
C VAL A 329 9.73 -4.39 18.88
N LEU A 330 10.99 -3.92 19.02
CA LEU A 330 11.58 -2.89 18.14
C LEU A 330 11.86 -3.44 16.73
N PRO A 331 11.36 -2.81 15.65
CA PRO A 331 11.64 -3.25 14.29
C PRO A 331 13.14 -3.28 13.98
N ARG A 332 13.62 -4.35 13.33
CA ARG A 332 15.03 -4.54 13.00
C ARG A 332 15.62 -3.40 12.18
N ILE A 333 14.82 -2.79 11.30
CA ILE A 333 15.20 -1.63 10.47
C ILE A 333 15.58 -0.44 11.37
N VAL A 334 14.80 -0.18 12.42
CA VAL A 334 15.04 0.90 13.38
C VAL A 334 16.27 0.60 14.21
N LEU A 335 16.41 -0.63 14.70
CA LEU A 335 17.60 -1.04 15.45
C LEU A 335 18.89 -0.93 14.61
N ASP A 336 18.88 -1.47 13.39
CA ASP A 336 20.03 -1.40 12.48
C ASP A 336 20.36 0.05 12.13
N SER A 337 19.34 0.90 11.94
CA SER A 337 19.51 2.34 11.69
C SER A 337 20.16 3.04 12.87
N TRP A 338 19.70 2.74 14.08
CA TRP A 338 20.24 3.35 15.30
C TRP A 338 21.69 2.91 15.53
N ILE A 339 22.01 1.62 15.39
CA ILE A 339 23.40 1.15 15.46
C ILE A 339 24.27 1.83 14.41
N THR A 340 23.78 1.95 13.17
CA THR A 340 24.52 2.59 12.06
C THR A 340 24.75 4.10 12.33
N ASP A 341 23.79 4.79 12.93
CA ASP A 341 23.96 6.17 13.42
C ASP A 341 25.06 6.26 14.50
N GLY A 342 25.14 5.28 15.40
CA GLY A 342 26.24 5.17 16.37
C GLY A 342 27.60 5.00 15.68
N LEU A 343 27.69 4.15 14.65
CA LEU A 343 28.92 3.97 13.85
C LEU A 343 29.33 5.26 13.12
N PHE A 344 28.36 5.97 12.54
CA PHE A 344 28.58 7.24 11.85
C PHE A 344 29.17 8.31 12.79
N ASN A 345 28.58 8.44 13.98
CA ASN A 345 29.00 9.39 15.01
C ASN A 345 30.19 8.89 15.84
N LYS A 346 30.73 7.70 15.54
CA LYS A 346 31.79 7.02 16.31
C LYS A 346 31.46 6.93 17.81
N LYS A 347 30.18 6.72 18.13
CA LYS A 347 29.64 6.60 19.49
C LYS A 347 29.24 5.14 19.76
N ASP A 348 29.44 4.72 21.00
CA ASP A 348 28.76 3.53 21.50
C ASP A 348 27.39 3.93 22.05
N ASN A 349 26.33 3.45 21.42
CA ASN A 349 24.95 3.74 21.73
C ASN A 349 24.19 2.50 22.25
N GLU A 350 24.90 1.43 22.60
CA GLU A 350 24.31 0.21 23.15
C GLU A 350 23.41 0.48 24.36
N GLU A 351 23.89 1.26 25.33
CA GLU A 351 23.14 1.60 26.55
C GLU A 351 21.93 2.51 26.26
N GLU A 352 22.03 3.38 25.25
CA GLU A 352 20.95 4.27 24.83
C GLU A 352 19.79 3.45 24.22
N ILE A 353 20.12 2.48 23.35
CA ILE A 353 19.18 1.52 22.76
C ILE A 353 18.53 0.66 23.86
N LEU A 354 19.34 0.14 24.81
CA LEU A 354 18.85 -0.68 25.92
C LEU A 354 17.84 0.08 26.79
N ASN A 355 18.15 1.32 27.15
CA ASN A 355 17.28 2.12 28.01
C ASN A 355 15.93 2.43 27.35
N PHE A 356 15.92 2.69 26.04
CA PHE A 356 14.68 2.89 25.30
C PHE A 356 13.81 1.63 25.28
N ILE A 357 14.40 0.48 24.98
CA ILE A 357 13.67 -0.80 25.00
C ILE A 357 13.11 -1.10 26.39
N GLU A 358 13.88 -0.79 27.45
CA GLU A 358 13.44 -1.01 28.83
C GLU A 358 12.34 -0.06 29.29
N THR A 359 12.39 1.21 28.87
CA THR A 359 11.48 2.25 29.38
C THR A 359 10.17 2.28 28.61
N ASP A 360 10.24 2.20 27.27
CA ASP A 360 9.11 2.50 26.41
C ASP A 360 8.53 1.27 25.74
N TRP A 361 9.28 0.16 25.69
CA TRP A 361 8.90 -1.03 24.94
C TRP A 361 8.35 -2.18 25.82
N ASP A 362 8.32 -1.98 27.14
CA ASP A 362 7.82 -2.90 28.16
C ASP A 362 8.41 -4.31 28.00
N ILE A 363 9.56 -4.58 28.64
CA ILE A 363 10.11 -5.95 28.76
C ILE A 363 9.20 -6.75 29.72
N THR A 364 7.99 -7.07 29.27
CA THR A 364 7.06 -7.90 30.02
C THR A 364 7.40 -9.38 29.83
N SER A 365 7.92 -9.94 30.92
CA SER A 365 8.01 -11.36 31.23
C SER A 365 9.05 -12.21 30.48
N GLY A 366 10.30 -12.12 30.92
CA GLY A 366 11.21 -13.27 30.93
C GLY A 366 12.50 -13.18 30.10
N ILE A 367 12.70 -12.12 29.33
CA ILE A 367 13.96 -11.86 28.63
C ILE A 367 14.91 -11.15 29.59
N LYS A 368 16.15 -11.64 29.72
CA LYS A 368 17.15 -10.98 30.57
C LYS A 368 17.81 -9.85 29.76
N ARG A 369 18.01 -8.66 30.35
CA ARG A 369 18.79 -7.55 29.76
C ARG A 369 20.07 -7.99 29.06
N ARG A 370 20.77 -8.99 29.61
CA ARG A 370 21.99 -9.57 29.00
C ARG A 370 21.77 -10.21 27.64
N GLU A 371 20.61 -10.82 27.39
CA GLU A 371 20.26 -11.43 26.10
C GLU A 371 20.03 -10.36 25.04
N VAL A 372 19.28 -9.31 25.40
CA VAL A 372 19.05 -8.11 24.58
C VAL A 372 20.38 -7.43 24.24
N GLN A 373 21.24 -7.24 25.23
CA GLN A 373 22.57 -6.69 25.08
C GLN A 373 23.46 -7.54 24.15
N GLY A 374 23.46 -8.86 24.33
CA GLY A 374 24.20 -9.78 23.47
C GLY A 374 23.75 -9.71 22.02
N PHE A 375 22.45 -9.57 21.78
CA PHE A 375 21.89 -9.38 20.44
C PHE A 375 22.34 -8.07 19.81
N ILE A 376 22.21 -6.94 20.51
CA ILE A 376 22.66 -5.62 20.02
C ILE A 376 24.14 -5.66 19.63
N ARG A 377 24.99 -6.27 20.47
CA ARG A 377 26.42 -6.45 20.18
C ARG A 377 26.66 -7.30 18.93
N GLY A 378 25.97 -8.42 18.82
CA GLY A 378 26.07 -9.29 17.64
C GLY A 378 25.67 -8.56 16.36
N ARG A 379 24.57 -7.78 16.40
CA ARG A 379 24.12 -6.93 15.28
C ARG A 379 25.14 -5.85 14.96
N ARG A 380 25.70 -5.16 15.96
CA ARG A 380 26.73 -4.14 15.78
C ARG A 380 27.96 -4.69 15.08
N LEU A 381 28.51 -5.82 15.54
CA LEU A 381 29.66 -6.46 14.91
C LEU A 381 29.39 -6.81 13.43
N ALA A 382 28.19 -7.32 13.12
CA ALA A 382 27.80 -7.64 11.76
C ALA A 382 27.68 -6.40 10.85
N LEU A 383 27.17 -5.28 11.40
CA LEU A 383 27.06 -4.02 10.67
C LEU A 383 28.43 -3.35 10.49
N GLU A 384 29.25 -3.30 11.54
CA GLU A 384 30.58 -2.69 11.53
C GLU A 384 31.50 -3.34 10.50
N ALA A 385 31.43 -4.67 10.33
CA ALA A 385 32.23 -5.40 9.34
C ALA A 385 32.00 -4.97 7.89
N ARG A 386 30.84 -4.39 7.57
CA ARG A 386 30.44 -3.95 6.22
C ARG A 386 30.22 -2.43 6.12
N TYR A 387 30.45 -1.70 7.20
CA TYR A 387 30.13 -0.29 7.28
C TYR A 387 31.21 0.56 6.59
N ASN A 388 30.78 1.50 5.75
CA ASN A 388 31.67 2.47 5.10
C ASN A 388 31.23 3.89 5.46
N TRP A 389 32.00 4.52 6.35
CA TRP A 389 31.71 5.88 6.82
C TRP A 389 31.68 6.92 5.70
N PHE A 390 32.54 6.80 4.69
CA PHE A 390 32.57 7.75 3.57
C PHE A 390 31.33 7.66 2.70
N ALA A 391 30.84 6.44 2.44
CA ALA A 391 29.62 6.22 1.67
C ALA A 391 28.35 6.67 2.44
N ASP A 392 28.46 6.73 3.77
CA ASP A 392 27.36 7.07 4.67
C ASP A 392 27.32 8.57 5.03
N PHE A 393 28.32 9.34 4.61
CA PHE A 393 28.48 10.76 4.99
C PHE A 393 27.26 11.62 4.66
N GLU A 394 26.65 11.38 3.50
CA GLU A 394 25.49 12.13 3.03
C GLU A 394 24.17 11.61 3.62
N ARG A 395 24.16 10.39 4.15
CA ARG A 395 22.98 9.73 4.73
C ARG A 395 22.88 9.92 6.24
N GLY A 396 24.02 10.10 6.92
CA GLY A 396 24.09 10.11 8.39
C GLY A 396 23.16 11.11 9.05
N ASN A 397 23.17 12.36 8.59
CA ASN A 397 22.31 13.42 9.16
C ASN A 397 20.82 13.16 8.90
N ILE A 398 20.48 12.68 7.70
CA ILE A 398 19.10 12.37 7.32
C ILE A 398 18.57 11.20 8.16
N ARG A 399 19.36 10.14 8.30
CA ARG A 399 19.02 9.00 9.16
C ARG A 399 18.83 9.43 10.61
N LYS A 400 19.68 10.30 11.13
CA LYS A 400 19.54 10.83 12.50
C LYS A 400 18.21 11.57 12.67
N ALA A 401 17.85 12.45 11.72
CA ALA A 401 16.59 13.18 11.76
C ALA A 401 15.36 12.26 11.71
N LEU A 402 15.39 11.22 10.87
CA LEU A 402 14.35 10.19 10.81
C LEU A 402 14.24 9.38 12.10
N LEU A 403 15.37 8.97 12.69
CA LEU A 403 15.37 8.29 13.98
C LEU A 403 14.76 9.19 15.06
N ASP A 404 15.15 10.47 15.13
CA ASP A 404 14.59 11.38 16.14
C ASP A 404 13.08 11.58 15.98
N LEU A 405 12.59 11.64 14.73
CA LEU A 405 11.16 11.69 14.44
C LEU A 405 10.44 10.39 14.83
N TYR A 406 10.98 9.23 14.43
CA TYR A 406 10.44 7.90 14.78
C TYR A 406 10.23 7.74 16.28
N MET A 407 11.22 8.20 17.06
CA MET A 407 11.18 8.07 18.52
C MET A 407 10.06 8.91 19.12
N LYS A 408 9.87 10.15 18.63
CA LYS A 408 8.74 11.01 19.06
C LYS A 408 7.39 10.38 18.71
N GLU A 409 7.24 9.89 17.48
CA GLU A 409 6.03 9.20 17.01
C GLU A 409 5.73 8.00 17.90
N PHE A 410 6.75 7.18 18.15
CA PHE A 410 6.62 5.98 18.96
C PHE A 410 6.25 6.27 20.42
N HIS A 411 6.87 7.26 21.06
CA HIS A 411 6.50 7.66 22.42
C HIS A 411 5.03 8.09 22.51
N LEU A 412 4.52 8.82 21.50
CA LEU A 412 3.11 9.20 21.46
C LEU A 412 2.20 7.97 21.31
N VAL A 413 2.56 6.99 20.47
CA VAL A 413 1.84 5.72 20.37
C VAL A 413 1.79 5.01 21.72
N LYS A 414 2.91 4.96 22.46
CA LYS A 414 2.96 4.37 23.80
C LYS A 414 2.12 5.11 24.83
N ASP A 415 2.08 6.44 24.79
CA ASP A 415 1.19 7.22 25.63
C ASP A 415 -0.29 6.90 25.34
N LEU A 416 -0.63 6.62 24.07
CA LEU A 416 -1.98 6.23 23.64
C LEU A 416 -2.35 4.79 23.99
N GLU A 417 -1.39 3.86 24.07
CA GLU A 417 -1.62 2.48 24.53
C GLU A 417 -2.24 2.43 25.93
N ILE A 418 -2.00 3.45 26.79
CA ILE A 418 -2.67 3.56 28.10
C ILE A 418 -4.21 3.59 27.96
N ALA A 419 -4.71 4.05 26.82
CA ALA A 419 -6.13 4.14 26.50
C ALA A 419 -6.70 2.90 25.79
N ASP A 420 -5.85 1.92 25.41
CA ASP A 420 -6.05 0.68 24.63
C ASP A 420 -7.48 0.35 24.17
N ALA A 421 -8.43 0.19 25.11
CA ALA A 421 -9.81 -0.19 24.83
C ALA A 421 -10.76 0.94 24.38
N GLN A 422 -10.30 2.18 24.22
CA GLN A 422 -11.16 3.35 23.94
C GLN A 422 -10.56 4.30 22.88
N LEU A 423 -9.88 3.78 21.87
CA LEU A 423 -9.32 4.57 20.76
C LEU A 423 -10.39 5.34 19.98
N ASP A 424 -11.64 4.88 19.95
CA ASP A 424 -12.80 5.61 19.40
C ASP A 424 -13.01 7.00 20.04
N PHE A 425 -12.49 7.22 21.25
CA PHE A 425 -12.58 8.52 21.94
C PHE A 425 -11.66 9.59 21.33
N PHE A 426 -10.64 9.18 20.59
CA PHE A 426 -9.61 10.05 20.08
C PHE A 426 -9.98 10.57 18.67
N PRO A 427 -9.43 11.73 18.27
CA PRO A 427 -9.54 12.23 16.90
C PRO A 427 -9.04 11.20 15.88
N GLN A 428 -9.96 10.66 15.07
CA GLN A 428 -9.68 9.54 14.18
C GLN A 428 -8.68 9.91 13.09
N HIS A 429 -8.84 11.08 12.48
CA HIS A 429 -7.91 11.59 11.47
C HIS A 429 -6.47 11.62 12.01
N SER A 430 -6.27 12.16 13.21
CA SER A 430 -4.95 12.34 13.84
C SER A 430 -4.32 10.99 14.21
N LEU A 431 -5.11 9.99 14.59
CA LEU A 431 -4.65 8.61 14.77
C LEU A 431 -4.16 7.98 13.45
N VAL A 432 -4.88 8.20 12.35
CA VAL A 432 -4.47 7.71 11.03
C VAL A 432 -3.15 8.34 10.61
N VAL A 433 -3.05 9.68 10.71
CA VAL A 433 -1.84 10.41 10.34
C VAL A 433 -0.65 9.94 11.16
N LEU A 434 -0.78 9.78 12.49
CA LEU A 434 0.30 9.24 13.33
C LEU A 434 0.78 7.86 12.86
N THR A 435 -0.15 6.97 12.50
CA THR A 435 0.16 5.62 12.02
C THR A 435 0.87 5.65 10.67
N GLN A 436 0.42 6.52 9.75
CA GLN A 436 1.04 6.71 8.44
C GLN A 436 2.44 7.30 8.56
N LEU A 437 2.62 8.31 9.43
CA LEU A 437 3.92 8.91 9.72
C LEU A 437 4.90 7.86 10.23
N LEU A 438 4.50 7.04 11.22
CA LEU A 438 5.35 5.97 11.76
C LEU A 438 5.78 4.96 10.69
N SER A 439 4.86 4.54 9.82
CA SER A 439 5.16 3.62 8.71
C SER A 439 6.10 4.27 7.68
N HIS A 440 5.86 5.53 7.32
CA HIS A 440 6.66 6.25 6.34
C HIS A 440 8.09 6.51 6.85
N THR A 441 8.24 6.85 8.14
CA THR A 441 9.55 7.01 8.78
C THR A 441 10.34 5.70 8.73
N GLN A 442 9.69 4.56 9.00
CA GLN A 442 10.34 3.24 8.88
C GLN A 442 10.78 2.92 7.45
N TYR A 443 9.94 3.23 6.45
CA TYR A 443 10.25 3.02 5.05
C TYR A 443 11.48 3.84 4.61
N MET A 444 11.55 5.11 5.00
CA MET A 444 12.71 5.95 4.67
C MET A 444 14.00 5.47 5.35
N LEU A 445 13.91 4.99 6.59
CA LEU A 445 15.04 4.36 7.28
C LEU A 445 15.52 3.09 6.55
N GLU A 446 14.58 2.28 6.06
CA GLU A 446 14.91 1.08 5.26
C GLU A 446 15.61 1.45 3.95
N ALA A 447 15.10 2.45 3.23
CA ALA A 447 15.70 2.95 1.99
C ALA A 447 17.15 3.40 2.22
N LEU A 448 17.40 4.22 3.25
CA LEU A 448 18.75 4.70 3.57
C LEU A 448 19.72 3.57 3.95
N LEU A 449 19.22 2.51 4.60
CA LEU A 449 20.03 1.38 5.04
C LEU A 449 20.41 0.42 3.91
N TYR A 450 19.47 0.11 3.01
CA TYR A 450 19.62 -1.00 2.08
C TYR A 450 19.77 -0.60 0.60
N GLN A 451 19.42 0.63 0.21
CA GLN A 451 19.67 1.07 -1.16
C GLN A 451 21.17 1.38 -1.35
N GLU A 452 21.82 0.64 -2.25
CA GLU A 452 23.24 0.82 -2.56
C GLU A 452 23.51 2.19 -3.17
N HIS A 453 22.62 2.66 -4.04
CA HIS A 453 22.74 3.94 -4.74
C HIS A 453 21.49 4.79 -4.48
N ILE A 454 21.69 5.94 -3.83
CA ILE A 454 20.69 6.97 -3.62
C ILE A 454 21.28 8.25 -4.21
N SER A 455 20.57 8.91 -5.11
CA SER A 455 21.07 10.14 -5.73
C SER A 455 21.01 11.32 -4.75
N GLN A 456 21.76 12.39 -5.02
CA GLN A 456 21.64 13.62 -4.21
C GLN A 456 20.24 14.23 -4.25
N GLU A 457 19.56 14.09 -5.39
CA GLU A 457 18.20 14.58 -5.56
C GLU A 457 17.21 13.79 -4.70
N ASP A 458 17.37 12.47 -4.63
CA ASP A 458 16.58 11.60 -3.75
C ASP A 458 16.84 11.95 -2.27
N LEU A 459 18.10 12.16 -1.86
CA LEU A 459 18.43 12.55 -0.49
C LEU A 459 17.83 13.91 -0.12
N LYS A 460 17.86 14.88 -1.03
CA LYS A 460 17.22 16.19 -0.84
C LYS A 460 15.70 16.04 -0.73
N THR A 461 15.10 15.17 -1.53
CA THR A 461 13.66 14.87 -1.49
C THR A 461 13.26 14.24 -0.16
N ILE A 462 14.03 13.26 0.32
CA ILE A 462 13.83 12.67 1.66
C ILE A 462 13.94 13.76 2.73
N GLN A 463 14.95 14.64 2.65
CA GLN A 463 15.12 15.72 3.62
C GLN A 463 13.91 16.67 3.66
N LEU A 464 13.41 17.11 2.50
CA LEU A 464 12.20 17.95 2.43
C LEU A 464 10.96 17.22 2.96
N SER A 465 10.86 15.91 2.71
CA SER A 465 9.77 15.09 3.22
C SER A 465 9.79 14.99 4.75
N ILE A 466 10.98 14.86 5.38
CA ILE A 466 11.13 14.88 6.84
C ILE A 466 10.59 16.18 7.43
N GLU A 467 10.87 17.33 6.81
CA GLU A 467 10.36 18.63 7.28
C GLU A 467 8.83 18.68 7.24
N GLY A 468 8.22 18.19 6.15
CA GLY A 468 6.76 18.07 6.04
C GLY A 468 6.15 17.10 7.05
N MET A 469 6.80 15.95 7.27
CA MET A 469 6.37 14.95 8.25
C MET A 469 6.45 15.48 9.69
N GLN A 470 7.50 16.25 10.02
CA GLN A 470 7.62 16.90 11.32
C GLN A 470 6.51 17.92 11.56
N TYR A 471 6.17 18.72 10.54
CA TYR A 471 5.07 19.66 10.62
C TYR A 471 3.73 18.94 10.90
N ASN A 472 3.45 17.88 10.14
CA ASN A 472 2.25 17.06 10.35
C ASN A 472 2.24 16.41 11.74
N PHE A 473 3.39 15.93 12.21
CA PHE A 473 3.53 15.34 13.54
C PHE A 473 3.21 16.34 14.65
N ASP A 474 3.76 17.56 14.59
CA ASP A 474 3.54 18.59 15.62
C ASP A 474 2.05 18.98 15.73
N GLU A 475 1.33 19.00 14.60
CA GLU A 475 -0.12 19.24 14.55
C GLU A 475 -0.90 18.11 15.24
N VAL A 476 -0.66 16.86 14.86
CA VAL A 476 -1.40 15.71 15.41
C VAL A 476 -1.02 15.39 16.84
N GLU A 477 0.24 15.58 17.23
CA GLU A 477 0.71 15.40 18.61
C GLU A 477 -0.07 16.33 19.55
N THR A 478 -0.23 17.59 19.15
CA THR A 478 -0.96 18.58 19.95
C THR A 478 -2.39 18.12 20.20
N GLU A 479 -3.09 17.67 19.15
CA GLU A 479 -4.48 17.25 19.25
C GLU A 479 -4.65 15.96 20.08
N LEU A 480 -3.81 14.95 19.82
CA LEU A 480 -3.86 13.66 20.51
C LEU A 480 -3.49 13.80 21.99
N ARG A 481 -2.49 14.62 22.34
CA ARG A 481 -2.15 14.88 23.75
C ARG A 481 -3.26 15.62 24.49
N LEU A 482 -3.98 16.52 23.82
CA LEU A 482 -5.16 17.17 24.40
C LEU A 482 -6.30 16.17 24.63
N ALA A 483 -6.53 15.25 23.69
CA ALA A 483 -7.50 14.16 23.85
C ALA A 483 -7.11 13.22 24.99
N LEU A 484 -5.84 12.82 25.09
CA LEU A 484 -5.32 11.97 26.15
C LEU A 484 -5.53 12.60 27.54
N LYS A 485 -5.21 13.89 27.71
CA LYS A 485 -5.47 14.62 28.97
C LYS A 485 -6.96 14.65 29.33
N LYS A 486 -7.85 14.78 28.35
CA LYS A 486 -9.31 14.71 28.57
C LYS A 486 -9.75 13.30 28.97
N PHE A 487 -9.17 12.29 28.33
CA PHE A 487 -9.44 10.87 28.59
C PHE A 487 -9.04 10.48 30.02
N GLU A 488 -7.82 10.82 30.45
CA GLU A 488 -7.33 10.60 31.81
C GLU A 488 -8.26 11.25 32.83
N LYS A 489 -8.62 12.53 32.64
CA LYS A 489 -9.57 13.24 33.51
C LYS A 489 -10.91 12.51 33.63
N LYS A 490 -11.45 11.95 32.55
CA LYS A 490 -12.70 11.17 32.59
C LYS A 490 -12.56 9.88 33.41
N ARG A 491 -11.43 9.17 33.31
CA ARG A 491 -11.15 7.99 34.15
C ARG A 491 -11.12 8.33 35.64
N PHE A 492 -10.68 9.54 36.01
CA PHE A 492 -10.66 9.99 37.41
C PHE A 492 -12.01 10.47 37.97
N VAL A 493 -13.05 10.71 37.16
CA VAL A 493 -14.34 11.29 37.61
C VAL A 493 -15.33 10.25 38.18
N VAL A 494 -15.03 8.95 38.18
CA VAL A 494 -15.91 7.92 38.78
C VAL A 494 -15.59 7.67 40.26
N ILE A 495 -15.67 8.70 41.10
CA ILE A 495 -16.04 8.58 42.53
C ILE A 495 -16.78 9.85 42.93
N ASN A 496 -18.10 9.89 42.71
CA ASN A 496 -18.98 10.72 43.52
C ASN A 496 -20.07 9.82 44.10
N SER A 497 -19.80 9.36 45.31
CA SER A 497 -20.73 8.70 46.22
C SER A 497 -21.84 9.67 46.64
N HIS A 498 -22.78 9.95 45.75
CA HIS A 498 -24.05 10.61 46.07
C HIS A 498 -25.22 9.77 45.53
N ASN A 499 -25.50 8.67 46.22
CA ASN A 499 -26.84 8.16 46.49
C ASN A 499 -26.78 6.93 47.40
N LYS A 500 -26.47 7.17 48.67
CA LYS A 500 -26.92 6.30 49.77
C LYS A 500 -27.59 7.21 50.78
N GLU A 501 -28.88 7.46 50.58
CA GLU A 501 -29.84 7.69 51.65
C GLU A 501 -31.25 7.84 51.05
N LYS A 502 -31.88 6.68 50.80
CA LYS A 502 -33.32 6.47 51.06
C LYS A 502 -33.49 5.05 51.56
N LYS A 503 -33.47 4.91 52.88
CA LYS A 503 -34.22 3.88 53.60
C LYS A 503 -35.16 4.59 54.54
#